data_AF-A0A1G3PR76-F1
#
_entry.id   AF-A0A1G3PR76-F1
#
_cell.length_a   1.000
_cell.length_b   1.000
_cell.length_c   1.000
_cell.angle_alpha   90.00
_cell.angle_beta   90.00
_cell.angle_gamma   90.00
#
_symmetry.space_group_name_H-M   'P 1'
#
loop_
_entity.id
_entity.type
_entity.pdbx_description
1 polymer ?
#
loop_
_entity_poly.entity_id
_entity_poly.type
_entity_poly.pdbx_seq_one_letter_code
_entity_poly.pdbx_strand_id
1 'polypeptide(L)'
;MKKLMFGLLSLLFFVNLGAAKNPKDYTFYDSLDPAARKEFSDAWLSAGKAFLDAGKSKKAKASFLFTYYLYPMGESSDEACGLLSDNFKETYTYDADKFFSYYMKHGKSLADTAQKLNNFLMALEVKPSDPNANFEAAKAYYEMGDMEKAKSFLKSAIENGLDPETLPSEFQTLNQ
;
A
#
# COMPACT_ATOMS: atom_id res chain seq x y z
N MET A 1 4.95 -3.13 19.13
CA MET A 1 5.82 -2.14 19.80
C MET A 1 7.27 -2.12 19.29
N LYS A 2 8.12 -3.15 19.47
CA LYS A 2 9.55 -3.09 19.04
C LYS A 2 9.78 -2.93 17.52
N LYS A 3 9.02 -3.64 16.67
CA LYS A 3 9.10 -3.50 15.19
C LYS A 3 8.63 -2.12 14.70
N LEU A 4 7.55 -1.62 15.30
CA LEU A 4 6.99 -0.29 15.02
C LEU A 4 7.98 0.83 15.36
N MET A 5 8.66 0.71 16.50
CA MET A 5 9.66 1.68 16.95
C MET A 5 10.90 1.69 16.04
N PHE A 6 11.33 0.53 15.54
CA PHE A 6 12.43 0.43 14.57
C PHE A 6 12.05 1.03 13.21
N GLY A 7 10.82 0.82 12.75
CA GLY A 7 10.28 1.44 11.53
C GLY A 7 10.16 2.96 11.64
N LEU A 8 9.67 3.49 12.77
CA LEU A 8 9.64 4.94 13.00
C LEU A 8 11.04 5.56 13.06
N LEU A 9 12.01 4.89 13.71
CA LEU A 9 13.38 5.39 13.81
C LEU A 9 14.08 5.41 12.45
N SER A 10 13.86 4.41 11.58
CA SER A 10 14.39 4.42 10.22
C SER A 10 13.69 5.48 9.35
N LEU A 11 12.38 5.68 9.49
CA LEU A 11 11.62 6.72 8.81
C LEU A 11 12.05 8.15 9.21
N LEU A 12 12.28 8.39 10.50
CA LEU A 12 12.84 9.66 11.01
C LEU A 12 14.27 9.90 10.50
N PHE A 13 15.03 8.83 10.24
CA PHE A 13 16.36 8.89 9.61
C PHE A 13 16.26 9.43 8.17
N PHE A 14 15.26 9.00 7.40
CA PHE A 14 15.04 9.48 6.02
C PHE A 14 14.58 10.94 5.94
N VAL A 15 13.78 11.43 6.90
CA VAL A 15 13.39 12.85 6.98
C VAL A 15 14.55 13.75 7.42
N ASN A 16 15.55 13.23 8.13
CA ASN A 16 16.68 14.02 8.60
C ASN A 16 17.80 14.20 7.55
N LEU A 17 17.91 13.32 6.54
CA LEU A 17 19.00 13.37 5.56
C LEU A 17 18.67 14.16 4.28
N GLY A 18 17.45 14.65 4.11
CA GLY A 18 17.06 15.37 2.87
C GLY A 18 17.23 14.52 1.60
N ALA A 19 17.33 13.19 1.73
CA ALA A 19 17.74 12.28 0.68
C ALA A 19 16.59 11.88 -0.26
N ALA A 20 15.33 12.10 0.12
CA ALA A 20 14.21 11.88 -0.77
C ALA A 20 13.66 13.15 -1.36
N LYS A 21 13.68 13.18 -2.69
CA LYS A 21 13.05 14.22 -3.50
C LYS A 21 11.55 13.96 -3.70
N ASN A 22 11.06 12.72 -3.52
CA ASN A 22 9.65 12.35 -3.69
C ASN A 22 9.28 11.06 -2.92
N PRO A 23 8.27 11.08 -2.02
CA PRO A 23 7.81 9.89 -1.30
C PRO A 23 7.33 8.74 -2.20
N LYS A 24 7.00 9.00 -3.47
CA LYS A 24 6.60 7.99 -4.46
C LYS A 24 7.72 7.02 -4.88
N ASP A 25 8.98 7.41 -4.66
CA ASP A 25 10.14 6.64 -5.13
C ASP A 25 10.64 5.62 -4.08
N TYR A 26 9.94 5.50 -2.95
CA TYR A 26 10.33 4.60 -1.88
C TYR A 26 9.84 3.18 -2.14
N THR A 27 10.77 2.36 -2.60
CA THR A 27 10.60 0.90 -2.72
C THR A 27 10.40 0.22 -1.37
N PHE A 28 10.69 0.89 -0.25
CA PHE A 28 10.45 0.34 1.09
C PHE A 28 8.99 -0.09 1.30
N TYR A 29 8.02 0.64 0.73
CA TYR A 29 6.61 0.31 0.89
C TYR A 29 6.28 -1.08 0.35
N ASP A 30 7.00 -1.54 -0.68
CA ASP A 30 6.75 -2.85 -1.29
C ASP A 30 6.93 -3.99 -0.30
N SER A 31 7.74 -3.80 0.74
CA SER A 31 7.93 -4.76 1.82
C SER A 31 6.83 -4.75 2.89
N LEU A 32 5.93 -3.77 2.86
CA LEU A 32 4.86 -3.58 3.84
C LEU A 32 3.52 -4.07 3.30
N ASP A 33 2.87 -4.92 4.07
CA ASP A 33 1.46 -5.28 3.85
C ASP A 33 0.54 -4.07 4.10
N PRO A 34 -0.74 -4.13 3.67
CA PRO A 34 -1.67 -3.01 3.85
C PRO A 34 -1.87 -2.57 5.30
N ALA A 35 -1.92 -3.51 6.25
CA ALA A 35 -2.12 -3.19 7.65
C ALA A 35 -0.95 -2.37 8.22
N ALA A 36 0.28 -2.77 7.89
CA ALA A 36 1.48 -2.03 8.25
C ALA A 36 1.52 -0.66 7.57
N ARG A 37 1.14 -0.55 6.29
CA ARG A 37 1.06 0.74 5.58
C ARG A 37 0.07 1.70 6.25
N LYS A 38 -1.10 1.20 6.65
CA LYS A 38 -2.10 1.96 7.41
C LYS A 38 -1.54 2.44 8.76
N GLU A 39 -0.96 1.54 9.55
CA GLU A 39 -0.36 1.88 10.85
C GLU A 39 0.75 2.95 10.72
N PHE A 40 1.62 2.82 9.70
CA PHE A 40 2.64 3.82 9.43
C PHE A 40 2.06 5.15 8.94
N SER A 41 0.97 5.14 8.15
CA SER A 41 0.27 6.34 7.72
C SER A 41 -0.23 7.15 8.93
N ASP A 42 -0.86 6.49 9.89
CA ASP A 42 -1.36 7.09 11.14
C ASP A 42 -0.22 7.69 11.98
N ALA A 43 0.90 6.97 12.06
CA ALA A 43 2.08 7.47 12.77
C ALA A 43 2.70 8.69 12.10
N TRP A 44 2.78 8.70 10.77
CA TRP A 44 3.26 9.86 10.02
C TRP A 44 2.36 11.08 10.16
N LEU A 45 1.05 10.87 10.22
CA LEU A 45 0.11 11.97 10.43
C LEU A 45 0.36 12.61 11.80
N SER A 46 0.48 11.77 12.84
CA SER A 46 0.78 12.22 14.20
C SER A 46 2.10 12.99 14.28
N ALA A 47 3.15 12.48 13.63
CA ALA A 47 4.44 13.16 13.54
C ALA A 47 4.34 14.50 12.77
N GLY A 48 3.56 14.53 11.69
CA GLY A 48 3.33 15.72 10.88
C GLY A 48 2.69 16.84 11.68
N LYS A 49 1.64 16.53 12.46
CA LYS A 49 0.99 17.47 13.38
C LYS A 49 1.98 18.00 14.43
N ALA A 50 2.73 17.11 15.09
CA ALA A 50 3.75 17.51 16.06
C ALA A 50 4.86 18.40 15.46
N PHE A 51 5.27 18.15 14.21
CA PHE A 51 6.21 19.02 13.51
C PHE A 51 5.60 20.37 13.15
N LEU A 52 4.31 20.40 12.80
CA LEU A 52 3.59 21.63 12.48
C LEU A 52 3.50 22.53 13.72
N ASP A 53 3.09 21.97 14.86
CA ASP A 53 3.00 22.66 16.16
C ASP A 53 4.37 23.21 16.60
N ALA A 54 5.44 22.49 16.30
CA ALA A 54 6.81 22.90 16.58
C ALA A 54 7.39 23.90 15.57
N GLY A 55 6.60 24.41 14.61
CA GLY A 55 7.05 25.33 13.56
C GLY A 55 8.02 24.72 12.53
N LYS A 56 8.15 23.39 12.50
CA LYS A 56 9.06 22.66 11.59
C LYS A 56 8.36 22.33 10.26
N SER A 57 7.93 23.37 9.54
CA SER A 57 7.06 23.26 8.36
C SER A 57 7.54 22.27 7.28
N LYS A 58 8.85 22.21 6.99
CA LYS A 58 9.40 21.25 6.01
C LYS A 58 9.18 19.79 6.43
N LYS A 59 9.37 19.48 7.71
CA LYS A 59 9.19 18.12 8.26
C LYS A 59 7.71 17.76 8.36
N ALA A 60 6.87 18.72 8.74
CA ALA A 60 5.43 18.57 8.77
C ALA A 60 4.89 18.20 7.37
N LYS A 61 5.22 19.00 6.36
CA LYS A 61 4.83 18.74 4.96
C LYS A 61 5.28 17.37 4.48
N ALA A 62 6.54 17.00 4.70
CA ALA A 62 7.05 15.70 4.30
C ALA A 62 6.24 14.57 4.95
N SER A 63 5.96 14.68 6.24
CA SER A 63 5.19 13.69 6.99
C SER A 63 3.78 13.51 6.43
N PHE A 64 3.07 14.60 6.11
CA PHE A 64 1.74 14.52 5.50
C PHE A 64 1.75 13.90 4.10
N LEU A 65 2.79 14.16 3.30
CA LEU A 65 2.96 13.48 2.02
C LEU A 65 3.19 11.98 2.22
N PHE A 66 4.01 11.58 3.20
CA PHE A 66 4.21 10.16 3.53
C PHE A 66 2.91 9.48 3.97
N THR A 67 2.11 10.13 4.83
CA THR A 67 0.78 9.65 5.21
C THR A 67 -0.05 9.31 3.98
N TYR A 68 -0.17 10.26 3.05
CA TYR A 68 -0.93 10.09 1.81
C TYR A 68 -0.39 8.96 0.92
N TYR A 69 0.91 8.91 0.65
CA TYR A 69 1.45 7.91 -0.27
C TYR A 69 1.55 6.49 0.29
N LEU A 70 1.63 6.34 1.62
CA LEU A 70 1.64 5.03 2.25
C LEU A 70 0.28 4.33 2.15
N TYR A 71 -0.79 5.07 2.45
CA TYR A 71 -2.13 4.52 2.54
C TYR A 71 -3.20 5.52 2.08
N PRO A 72 -3.29 5.79 0.76
CA PRO A 72 -4.01 6.94 0.22
C PRO A 72 -5.54 6.90 0.38
N MET A 73 -6.10 5.72 0.67
CA MET A 73 -7.53 5.49 0.86
C MET A 73 -8.00 5.58 2.32
N GLY A 74 -7.11 5.88 3.27
CA GLY A 74 -7.44 5.93 4.69
C GLY A 74 -7.80 7.32 5.20
N GLU A 75 -8.55 7.38 6.31
CA GLU A 75 -8.94 8.62 6.99
C GLU A 75 -7.73 9.52 7.33
N SER A 76 -6.61 8.92 7.75
CA SER A 76 -5.37 9.67 8.03
C SER A 76 -4.85 10.41 6.80
N SER A 77 -5.02 9.83 5.61
CA SER A 77 -4.63 10.46 4.35
C SER A 77 -5.55 11.60 3.98
N ASP A 78 -6.86 11.47 4.21
CA ASP A 78 -7.81 12.57 4.01
C ASP A 78 -7.47 13.76 4.92
N GLU A 79 -7.18 13.51 6.19
CA GLU A 79 -6.76 14.56 7.12
C GLU A 79 -5.42 15.19 6.70
N ALA A 80 -4.44 14.37 6.30
CA ALA A 80 -3.17 14.88 5.78
C ALA A 80 -3.35 15.76 4.53
N CYS A 81 -4.28 15.42 3.63
CA CYS A 81 -4.58 16.24 2.46
C CYS A 81 -5.20 17.60 2.84
N GLY A 82 -6.10 17.62 3.83
CA GLY A 82 -6.64 18.87 4.38
C GLY A 82 -5.54 19.75 4.97
N LEU A 83 -4.67 19.17 5.82
CA LEU A 83 -3.54 19.88 6.42
C LEU A 83 -2.54 20.39 5.37
N LEU A 84 -2.32 19.63 4.29
CA LEU A 84 -1.50 20.05 3.14
C LEU A 84 -2.10 21.27 2.44
N SER A 85 -3.41 21.28 2.22
CA SER A 85 -4.12 22.38 1.58
C SER A 85 -4.07 23.65 2.43
N ASP A 86 -4.43 23.54 3.71
CA ASP A 86 -4.55 24.67 4.62
C ASP A 86 -3.21 25.37 4.86
N ASN A 87 -2.17 24.58 5.15
CA ASN A 87 -0.88 25.10 5.62
C ASN A 87 0.16 25.28 4.51
N PHE A 88 0.03 24.57 3.38
CA PHE A 88 1.05 24.55 2.34
C PHE A 88 0.53 24.88 0.94
N LYS A 89 -0.79 25.12 0.79
CA LYS A 89 -1.44 25.43 -0.49
C LYS A 89 -1.22 24.35 -1.57
N GLU A 90 -1.09 23.11 -1.12
CA GLU A 90 -1.00 21.94 -2.01
C GLU A 90 -2.23 21.06 -1.83
N THR A 91 -2.81 20.65 -2.95
CA THR A 91 -4.00 19.80 -2.96
C THR A 91 -3.63 18.42 -3.52
N TYR A 92 -4.04 17.40 -2.77
CA TYR A 92 -3.95 16.01 -3.17
C TYR A 92 -5.35 15.42 -3.07
N THR A 93 -5.71 14.59 -4.03
CA THR A 93 -7.04 13.96 -4.09
C THR A 93 -6.84 12.50 -4.39
N TYR A 94 -7.48 11.66 -3.59
CA TYR A 94 -7.48 10.23 -3.81
C TYR A 94 -8.22 9.89 -5.11
N ASP A 95 -7.54 9.14 -5.97
CA ASP A 95 -8.05 8.63 -7.23
C ASP A 95 -7.92 7.10 -7.21
N ALA A 96 -9.05 6.43 -6.94
CA ALA A 96 -9.09 4.99 -6.80
C ALA A 96 -8.62 4.27 -8.07
N ASP A 97 -9.02 4.72 -9.26
CA ASP A 97 -8.63 4.06 -10.51
C ASP A 97 -7.13 4.19 -10.77
N LYS A 98 -6.56 5.36 -10.48
CA LYS A 98 -5.13 5.59 -10.60
C LYS A 98 -4.32 4.74 -9.62
N PHE A 99 -4.73 4.68 -8.34
CA PHE A 99 -4.01 3.88 -7.35
C PHE A 99 -4.17 2.38 -7.60
N PHE A 100 -5.36 1.91 -7.96
CA PHE A 100 -5.57 0.54 -8.38
C PHE A 100 -4.66 0.16 -9.55
N SER A 101 -4.66 0.98 -10.61
CA SER A 101 -3.82 0.75 -11.80
C SER A 101 -2.33 0.76 -11.45
N TYR A 102 -1.92 1.65 -10.56
CA TYR A 102 -0.54 1.71 -10.06
C TYR A 102 -0.16 0.42 -9.34
N TYR A 103 -0.93 -0.02 -8.34
CA TYR A 103 -0.61 -1.21 -7.55
C TYR A 103 -0.61 -2.47 -8.40
N MET A 104 -1.57 -2.62 -9.32
CA MET A 104 -1.61 -3.74 -10.26
C MET A 104 -0.38 -3.76 -11.18
N LYS A 105 -0.03 -2.62 -11.78
CA LYS A 105 1.13 -2.52 -12.69
C LYS A 105 2.45 -2.73 -11.95
N HIS A 106 2.61 -2.07 -10.79
CA HIS A 106 3.82 -2.14 -9.98
C HIS A 106 4.03 -3.54 -9.44
N GLY A 107 2.98 -4.16 -8.88
CA GLY A 107 2.97 -5.56 -8.44
C GLY A 107 3.47 -6.51 -9.52
N LYS A 108 2.99 -6.40 -10.76
CA LYS A 108 3.44 -7.24 -11.88
C LYS A 108 4.89 -7.03 -12.30
N SER A 109 5.47 -5.86 -12.01
CA SER A 109 6.85 -5.51 -12.37
C SER A 109 7.90 -5.97 -11.37
N LEU A 110 7.48 -6.31 -10.16
CA LEU A 110 8.37 -6.71 -9.08
C LEU A 110 8.85 -8.16 -9.28
N ALA A 111 10.09 -8.44 -8.90
CA ALA A 111 10.65 -9.79 -8.95
C ALA A 111 10.27 -10.61 -7.71
N ASP A 112 10.32 -10.00 -6.53
CA ASP A 112 10.09 -10.64 -5.23
C ASP A 112 8.60 -10.90 -4.98
N THR A 113 8.23 -12.17 -4.76
CA THR A 113 6.82 -12.59 -4.64
C THR A 113 6.11 -11.98 -3.44
N ALA A 114 6.79 -11.77 -2.31
CA ALA A 114 6.15 -11.14 -1.14
C ALA A 114 5.82 -9.66 -1.42
N GLN A 115 6.72 -8.96 -2.14
CA GLN A 115 6.47 -7.58 -2.58
C GLN A 115 5.35 -7.48 -3.62
N LYS A 116 5.28 -8.44 -4.55
CA LYS A 116 4.14 -8.56 -5.48
C LYS A 116 2.82 -8.68 -4.71
N LEU A 117 2.79 -9.62 -3.75
CA LEU A 117 1.62 -9.88 -2.92
C LEU A 117 1.16 -8.61 -2.21
N ASN A 118 2.06 -7.90 -1.52
CA ASN A 118 1.72 -6.67 -0.82
C ASN A 118 1.08 -5.62 -1.74
N ASN A 119 1.56 -5.49 -2.99
CA ASN A 119 0.97 -4.59 -3.97
C ASN A 119 -0.40 -5.06 -4.45
N PHE A 120 -0.60 -6.36 -4.71
CA PHE A 120 -1.94 -6.86 -5.06
C PHE A 120 -2.94 -6.72 -3.90
N LEU A 121 -2.49 -6.91 -2.66
CA LEU A 121 -3.32 -6.64 -1.49
C LEU A 121 -3.67 -5.14 -1.38
N MET A 122 -2.74 -4.23 -1.71
CA MET A 122 -3.07 -2.80 -1.80
C MET A 122 -4.05 -2.49 -2.93
N ALA A 123 -3.99 -3.19 -4.07
CA ALA A 123 -5.00 -3.07 -5.11
C ALA A 123 -6.39 -3.52 -4.61
N LEU A 124 -6.44 -4.54 -3.76
CA LEU A 124 -7.67 -5.04 -3.13
C LEU A 124 -8.20 -4.12 -2.03
N GLU A 125 -7.36 -3.35 -1.32
CA GLU A 125 -7.86 -2.25 -0.47
C GLU A 125 -8.59 -1.18 -1.29
N VAL A 126 -8.19 -0.98 -2.55
CA VAL A 126 -8.84 -0.02 -3.46
C VAL A 126 -10.10 -0.61 -4.10
N LYS A 127 -10.03 -1.86 -4.58
CA LYS A 127 -11.13 -2.60 -5.22
C LYS A 127 -11.20 -4.03 -4.66
N PRO A 128 -11.92 -4.27 -3.55
CA PRO A 128 -11.91 -5.55 -2.83
C PRO A 128 -12.35 -6.76 -3.66
N SER A 129 -13.23 -6.53 -4.62
CA SER A 129 -13.86 -7.57 -5.43
C SER A 129 -13.24 -7.73 -6.82
N ASP A 130 -12.11 -7.07 -7.11
CA ASP A 130 -11.53 -7.15 -8.45
C ASP A 130 -11.00 -8.58 -8.74
N PRO A 131 -11.52 -9.26 -9.78
CA PRO A 131 -11.17 -10.66 -10.03
C PRO A 131 -9.69 -10.82 -10.43
N ASN A 132 -9.10 -9.85 -11.13
CA ASN A 132 -7.70 -9.92 -11.54
C ASN A 132 -6.77 -9.74 -10.34
N ALA A 133 -7.04 -8.77 -9.47
CA ALA A 133 -6.25 -8.54 -8.28
C ALA A 133 -6.32 -9.73 -7.30
N ASN A 134 -7.51 -10.33 -7.13
CA ASN A 134 -7.68 -11.55 -6.33
C ASN A 134 -6.88 -12.73 -6.94
N PHE A 135 -6.90 -12.91 -8.26
CA PHE A 135 -6.13 -13.97 -8.91
C PHE A 135 -4.61 -13.77 -8.78
N GLU A 136 -4.11 -12.55 -8.96
CA GLU A 136 -2.69 -12.26 -8.82
C GLU A 136 -2.21 -12.43 -7.36
N ALA A 137 -3.06 -12.10 -6.37
CA ALA A 137 -2.79 -12.41 -4.97
C ALA A 137 -2.79 -13.93 -4.71
N ALA A 138 -3.75 -14.68 -5.29
CA ALA A 138 -3.79 -16.13 -5.19
C ALA A 138 -2.52 -16.78 -5.74
N LYS A 139 -2.05 -16.31 -6.90
CA LYS A 139 -0.80 -16.74 -7.52
C LYS A 139 0.40 -16.47 -6.63
N ALA A 140 0.49 -15.28 -6.04
CA ALA A 140 1.59 -14.95 -5.13
C ALA A 140 1.59 -15.83 -3.88
N TYR A 141 0.42 -16.11 -3.29
CA TYR A 141 0.32 -17.05 -2.16
C TYR A 141 0.70 -18.49 -2.56
N TYR A 142 0.30 -18.94 -3.75
CA TYR A 142 0.68 -20.25 -4.28
C TYR A 142 2.21 -20.36 -4.45
N GLU A 143 2.85 -19.36 -5.04
CA GLU A 143 4.31 -19.28 -5.20
C GLU A 143 5.04 -19.28 -3.83
N MET A 144 4.42 -18.70 -2.79
CA MET A 144 4.94 -18.71 -1.42
C MET A 144 4.63 -20.01 -0.65
N GLY A 145 3.83 -20.92 -1.22
CA GLY A 145 3.42 -22.17 -0.59
C GLY A 145 2.25 -22.06 0.40
N ASP A 146 1.59 -20.90 0.52
CA ASP A 146 0.39 -20.71 1.36
C ASP A 146 -0.87 -21.11 0.58
N MET A 147 -1.07 -22.43 0.45
CA MET A 147 -2.12 -23.02 -0.38
C MET A 147 -3.54 -22.64 0.09
N GLU A 148 -3.74 -22.49 1.41
CA GLU A 148 -5.03 -22.10 1.98
C GLU A 148 -5.44 -20.71 1.52
N LYS A 149 -4.52 -19.73 1.61
CA LYS A 149 -4.80 -18.38 1.11
C LYS A 149 -4.90 -18.36 -0.41
N ALA A 150 -4.04 -19.10 -1.11
CA ALA A 150 -4.13 -19.20 -2.56
C ALA A 150 -5.52 -19.66 -3.02
N LYS A 151 -6.07 -20.72 -2.40
CA LYS A 151 -7.43 -21.21 -2.68
C LYS A 151 -8.50 -20.18 -2.33
N SER A 152 -8.37 -19.51 -1.18
CA SER A 152 -9.33 -18.47 -0.76
C SER A 152 -9.40 -17.31 -1.75
N PHE A 153 -8.26 -16.76 -2.17
CA PHE A 153 -8.22 -15.65 -3.13
C PHE A 153 -8.65 -16.09 -4.53
N LEU A 154 -8.31 -17.32 -4.96
CA LEU A 154 -8.77 -17.85 -6.24
C LEU A 154 -10.29 -17.99 -6.28
N LYS A 155 -10.89 -18.49 -5.20
CA LYS A 155 -12.34 -18.60 -5.07
C LYS A 155 -13.02 -17.23 -5.18
N SER A 156 -12.48 -16.23 -4.47
CA SER A 156 -12.96 -14.84 -4.57
C SER A 156 -12.86 -14.31 -6.01
N ALA A 157 -11.77 -14.58 -6.72
CA ALA A 157 -11.62 -14.17 -8.12
C ALA A 157 -12.71 -14.78 -9.02
N ILE A 158 -12.98 -16.09 -8.86
CA ILE A 158 -14.00 -16.80 -9.63
C ILE A 158 -15.41 -16.27 -9.32
N GLU A 159 -15.74 -16.11 -8.04
CA GLU A 159 -17.03 -15.57 -7.59
C GLU A 159 -17.30 -14.16 -8.15
N ASN A 160 -16.24 -13.40 -8.45
CA ASN A 160 -16.32 -12.05 -8.99
C ASN A 160 -16.02 -11.96 -10.49
N GLY A 161 -16.12 -13.09 -11.22
CA GLY A 161 -16.15 -13.10 -12.69
C GLY A 161 -14.88 -13.55 -13.40
N LEU A 162 -13.90 -14.14 -12.69
CA LEU A 162 -12.83 -14.88 -13.34
C LEU A 162 -13.35 -16.22 -13.86
N ASP A 163 -13.17 -16.49 -15.15
CA ASP A 163 -13.57 -17.76 -15.77
C ASP A 163 -12.62 -18.90 -15.35
N PRO A 164 -13.09 -19.92 -14.60
CA PRO A 164 -12.26 -21.04 -14.16
C PRO A 164 -11.64 -21.85 -15.30
N GLU A 165 -12.27 -21.90 -16.47
CA GLU A 165 -11.77 -22.67 -17.61
C GLU A 165 -10.52 -22.04 -18.24
N THR A 166 -10.32 -20.74 -18.00
CA THR A 166 -9.14 -19.98 -18.47
C THR A 166 -7.92 -20.11 -17.55
N LEU A 167 -8.09 -20.71 -16.37
CA LEU A 167 -7.03 -20.85 -15.38
C LEU A 167 -5.94 -21.83 -15.84
N PRO A 168 -4.67 -21.61 -15.45
CA PRO A 168 -3.64 -22.64 -15.55
C PRO A 168 -4.04 -23.92 -14.80
N SER A 169 -3.60 -25.09 -15.26
CA SER A 169 -4.00 -26.40 -14.72
C SER A 169 -3.79 -26.54 -13.22
N GLU A 170 -2.73 -25.95 -12.67
CA GLU A 170 -2.44 -25.94 -11.24
C GLU A 170 -3.52 -25.21 -10.42
N PHE A 171 -4.10 -24.13 -10.95
CA PHE A 171 -5.18 -23.39 -10.29
C PHE A 171 -6.55 -24.03 -10.52
N GLN A 172 -6.75 -24.74 -11.64
CA GLN A 172 -7.95 -25.56 -11.83
C GLN A 172 -8.03 -26.68 -10.77
N THR A 173 -6.89 -27.29 -10.45
CA THR A 173 -6.79 -28.34 -9.42
C THR A 173 -6.94 -27.76 -8.02
N LEU A 174 -6.39 -26.57 -7.76
CA LEU A 174 -6.53 -25.87 -6.48
C LEU A 174 -7.99 -25.50 -6.15
N ASN A 175 -8.80 -25.26 -7.18
CA ASN A 175 -10.22 -24.93 -7.03
C ASN A 175 -11.10 -26.14 -6.69
N GLN A 176 -10.64 -27.37 -6.96
CA GLN A 176 -11.33 -28.63 -6.61
C GLN A 176 -11.20 -28.92 -5.11
#